data_AF-A0A849EN05-F1
#
_entry.id   AF-A0A849EN05-F1
#
_cell.length_a   1.000
_cell.length_b   1.000
_cell.length_c   1.000
_cell.angle_alpha   90.00
_cell.angle_beta   90.00
_cell.angle_gamma   90.00
#
_symmetry.space_group_name_H-M   'P 1'
#
loop_
_entity.id
_entity.type
_entity.pdbx_description
1 polymer ?
#
loop_
_entity_poly.entity_id
_entity_poly.type
_entity_poly.pdbx_seq_one_letter_code
_entity_poly.pdbx_strand_id
1 'polypeptide(L)' 'MRSVRIIFMGTPDFAVASLRALIENKYNVVGVITAPDRRAGRGQTM' A
#
# COMPACT_ATOMS: atom_id res chain seq x y z
N MET A 1 -6.95 -21.39 15.60
CA MET A 1 -6.95 -20.80 14.24
C MET A 1 -5.69 -19.98 14.05
N ARG A 2 -5.04 -20.05 12.87
CA ARG A 2 -3.93 -19.16 12.52
C ARG A 2 -4.50 -17.79 12.10
N SER A 3 -3.91 -16.71 12.60
CA SER A 3 -4.22 -15.34 12.13
C SER A 3 -3.77 -15.19 10.67
N VAL A 4 -4.63 -14.64 9.82
CA VAL A 4 -4.31 -14.35 8.40
C VAL A 4 -3.28 -13.22 8.38
N ARG A 5 -2.11 -13.47 7.78
CA ARG A 5 -1.03 -12.48 7.65
C ARG A 5 -1.09 -11.86 6.26
N ILE A 6 -1.16 -10.54 6.18
CA ILE A 6 -1.35 -9.79 4.93
C ILE A 6 -0.05 -9.06 4.59
N ILE A 7 0.40 -9.19 3.34
CA ILE A 7 1.39 -8.27 2.76
C ILE A 7 0.61 -7.33 1.83
N PHE A 8 0.73 -6.03 2.05
CA PHE A 8 0.10 -5.02 1.22
C PHE A 8 1.08 -4.51 0.15
N MET A 9 0.68 -4.52 -1.11
CA MET A 9 1.51 -4.04 -2.23
C MET A 9 0.80 -2.85 -2.88
N GLY A 10 1.35 -1.65 -2.72
CA GLY A 10 0.73 -0.43 -3.19
C GLY A 10 1.71 0.73 -3.25
N THR A 11 1.52 1.61 -4.22
CA THR A 11 2.38 2.77 -4.50
C THR A 11 1.59 4.02 -4.86
N PRO A 12 0.57 3.98 -5.73
CA PRO A 12 -0.12 5.20 -6.12
C PRO A 12 -0.97 5.74 -4.97
N ASP A 13 -1.30 7.03 -5.04
CA ASP A 13 -2.06 7.72 -3.98
C ASP A 13 -3.38 7.03 -3.63
N PHE A 14 -4.06 6.42 -4.61
CA PHE A 14 -5.30 5.70 -4.37
C PHE A 14 -5.13 4.43 -3.50
N ALA A 15 -3.92 3.86 -3.43
CA ALA A 15 -3.64 2.67 -2.62
C ALA A 15 -3.65 2.98 -1.10
N VAL A 16 -3.50 4.26 -0.72
CA VAL A 16 -3.47 4.67 0.69
C VAL A 16 -4.81 4.40 1.37
N ALA A 17 -5.93 4.60 0.66
CA ALA A 17 -7.27 4.41 1.23
C ALA A 17 -7.53 2.95 1.64
N SER A 18 -7.14 2.00 0.80
CA SER A 18 -7.30 0.57 1.10
C SER A 18 -6.35 0.09 2.20
N LEU A 19 -5.11 0.57 2.24
CA LEU A 19 -4.19 0.27 3.34
C LEU A 19 -4.72 0.78 4.69
N ARG A 20 -5.25 2.01 4.73
CA ARG A 20 -5.86 2.58 5.95
C ARG A 20 -7.02 1.73 6.44
N ALA A 21 -7.93 1.34 5.55
CA ALA A 21 -9.05 0.48 5.90
C ALA A 21 -8.60 -0.85 6.53
N LEU A 22 -7.55 -1.48 6.01
CA LEU A 22 -7.00 -2.72 6.57
C LEU A 22 -6.44 -2.51 7.99
N ILE A 23 -5.73 -1.42 8.22
CA ILE A 23 -5.13 -1.10 9.53
C ILE A 23 -6.23 -0.76 10.55
N GLU A 24 -7.20 0.08 10.17
CA GLU A 24 -8.31 0.52 11.04
C GLU A 24 -9.20 -0.64 11.46
N ASN A 25 -9.42 -1.61 10.56
CA ASN A 25 -10.16 -2.84 10.86
C ASN A 25 -9.32 -3.92 11.57
N LYS A 26 -8.10 -3.58 12.01
CA LYS A 26 -7.19 -4.45 12.77
C LYS A 26 -6.84 -5.77 12.06
N TYR A 27 -6.77 -5.75 10.73
CA TYR A 27 -6.20 -6.85 9.99
C TYR A 27 -4.69 -6.94 10.25
N ASN A 28 -4.16 -8.16 10.26
CA ASN A 28 -2.75 -8.39 10.54
C ASN A 28 -1.88 -8.16 9.28
N VAL A 29 -1.64 -6.89 8.97
CA VAL A 29 -0.72 -6.45 7.90
C VAL A 29 0.70 -6.51 8.44
N VAL A 30 1.52 -7.41 7.88
CA VAL A 30 2.88 -7.69 8.37
C VAL A 30 3.99 -7.05 7.55
N GLY A 31 3.63 -6.42 6.43
CA GLY A 31 4.57 -5.73 5.57
C GLY A 31 3.87 -4.94 4.48
N VAL A 32 4.52 -3.87 4.04
CA VAL A 32 4.09 -3.01 2.94
C VAL A 32 5.21 -2.97 1.90
N ILE A 33 4.87 -3.23 0.65
CA ILE A 33 5.76 -3.10 -0.51
C ILE A 33 5.27 -1.93 -1.33
N THR A 34 6.15 -0.94 -1.54
CA THR A 34 5.92 0.21 -2.40
C THR A 34 7.04 0.33 -3.43
N ALA A 35 6.77 1.02 -4.55
CA ALA A 35 7.83 1.37 -5.48
C ALA A 35 8.83 2.32 -4.80
N PRO A 36 10.12 2.20 -5.11
CA PRO A 36 11.12 3.13 -4.62
C PRO A 36 10.83 4.54 -5.16
N ASP A 37 11.28 5.56 -4.42
CA ASP A 37 11.21 6.94 -4.86
C ASP A 37 11.83 7.08 -6.26
N ARG A 38 11.03 7.56 -7.22
CA ARG A 38 11.50 7.89 -8.56
C ARG A 38 11.56 9.40 -8.69
N ARG A 39 12.51 9.90 -9.48
CA ARG A 39 12.55 11.32 -9.86
C ARG A 39 11.22 11.67 -10.54
N ALA A 40 10.43 12.53 -9.91
CA ALA A 40 9.25 13.11 -10.52
C ALA A 40 9.66 14.00 -11.71
N GLY A 41 8.84 14.05 -12.77
CA GLY A 41 9.03 15.02 -13.87
C GLY A 41 9.52 14.47 -15.22
N ARG A 42 9.39 13.17 -15.52
CA ARG A 42 9.41 12.66 -16.90
C ARG A 42 8.04 12.07 -17.22
N GLY A 43 7.38 12.60 -18.27
CA GLY A 43 5.96 12.47 -18.68
C GLY A 43 5.20 11.19 -18.30
N GLN A 44 3.89 11.21 -18.06
CA GLN A 44 2.84 11.94 -18.77
C GLN A 44 1.94 12.75 -17.84
N THR A 45 1.71 14.01 -18.20
CA THR A 45 0.53 14.77 -17.78
C THR A 45 -0.67 14.16 -18.49
N MET A 46 -1.71 13.74 -17.76
CA MET A 46 -3.06 13.60 -18.32
C MET A 46 -3.74 14.97 -18.32
#